data_AF-A0A951G772-F1
#
_entry.id   AF-A0A951G772-F1
#
_cell.length_a   1.000
_cell.length_b   1.000
_cell.length_c   1.000
_cell.angle_alpha   90.00
_cell.angle_beta   90.00
_cell.angle_gamma   90.00
#
_symmetry.space_group_name_H-M   'P 1'
#
loop_
_entity.id
_entity.type
_entity.pdbx_description
1 polymer ?
#
loop_
_entity_poly.entity_id
_entity_poly.type
_entity_poly.pdbx_seq_one_letter_code
_entity_poly.pdbx_strand_id
1 'polypeptide(L)'
;MLEQMTGGLCDALTGRSDGQAMLETVERGNLFVVPLDDERRWYRYHHLFADALRARLAGRHADRVGELHASASRWLAEHGLLGDAVRHAIASGDHERAAGLVELTVADLRRRRQDRTLREWLVALPDDVVRRRPLLAMFMGWSRLSGGDFDGVEAWLDAAEAGLDATPPLAIPAGGSLAEAARDREAELRSLPAMAAVYRASVAQARGDVEGTVAHARRALALAGPSDHFPRGAAAGFVGLAAWAAGDLGTAVDTFTEAVVSLHAAGMVADELGVTVVLAHMWVARGRPVEARRLCERALAAAESHPGPVLSTTGDLHVALADVLREQGDLAAAAEHLEVARELGDRASLLENRHRWYTTMAALLQAQGDLDGAIAMLDRAEPLFLPGYFPDVCPIGATRARARIVQGRLDDARAWARARGLAPTDPPTYLAEYDQLTLARLLVAQGDAGEALDLLDRVLDAAVAAGRDGGVVEAGLVRALAHHASGDARSAAADLSAALTAGVPAGYCRLFLDEGPPMAELLGQVARAGPHDIRAHAQHLLAAAQRPSAPVPAGHASEDELSEREREVLRLLATESSGPEIAGQLYVSVNTLRTHTKHIFQKLDVNTRRAAVARAAELGLL
;
A
#
# COMPACT_ATOMS: atom_id res chain seq x y z
N MET A 1 -22.81 -33.10 -3.33
CA MET A 1 -23.29 -31.84 -2.71
C MET A 1 -22.20 -31.26 -1.82
N LEU A 2 -21.72 -32.01 -0.82
CA LEU A 2 -20.61 -31.63 0.04
C LEU A 2 -19.24 -31.79 -0.67
N GLU A 3 -18.30 -30.88 -0.42
CA GLU A 3 -16.89 -31.02 -0.80
C GLU A 3 -16.08 -31.76 0.27
N GLN A 4 -16.40 -31.51 1.53
CA GLN A 4 -15.85 -32.18 2.70
C GLN A 4 -17.00 -32.62 3.62
N MET A 5 -16.82 -33.72 4.33
CA MET A 5 -17.85 -34.31 5.20
C MET A 5 -17.27 -34.84 6.50
N THR A 6 -18.06 -34.72 7.56
CA THR A 6 -17.82 -35.32 8.87
C THR A 6 -18.98 -36.23 9.23
N GLY A 7 -18.81 -37.12 10.21
CA GLY A 7 -19.92 -37.96 10.70
C GLY A 7 -21.14 -37.14 11.11
N GLY A 8 -20.94 -36.07 11.88
CA GLY A 8 -22.04 -35.20 12.34
C GLY A 8 -22.76 -34.46 11.21
N LEU A 9 -22.04 -34.03 10.16
CA LEU A 9 -22.65 -33.42 8.98
C LEU A 9 -23.45 -34.45 8.16
N CYS A 10 -22.94 -35.68 8.03
CA CYS A 10 -23.67 -36.77 7.39
C CYS A 10 -24.95 -37.11 8.15
N ASP A 11 -24.90 -37.15 9.49
CA ASP A 11 -26.05 -37.39 10.35
C ASP A 11 -27.12 -36.31 10.16
N ALA A 12 -26.73 -35.04 10.17
CA ALA A 12 -27.63 -33.92 9.93
C ALA A 12 -28.32 -33.96 8.56
N LEU A 13 -27.65 -34.47 7.53
CA LEU A 13 -28.20 -34.57 6.17
C LEU A 13 -29.04 -35.82 5.93
N THR A 14 -28.69 -36.92 6.57
CA THR A 14 -29.35 -38.23 6.35
C THR A 14 -30.45 -38.51 7.37
N GLY A 15 -30.49 -37.77 8.48
CA GLY A 15 -31.36 -38.06 9.64
C GLY A 15 -30.93 -39.28 10.43
N ARG A 16 -29.70 -39.77 10.21
CA ARG A 16 -29.12 -40.92 10.91
C ARG A 16 -28.22 -40.44 12.07
N SER A 17 -27.66 -41.38 12.81
CA SER A 17 -26.74 -41.12 13.94
C SER A 17 -25.48 -42.00 13.88
N ASP A 18 -25.21 -42.61 12.72
CA ASP A 18 -24.11 -43.54 12.49
C ASP A 18 -23.17 -43.08 11.35
N GLY A 19 -23.23 -41.79 10.99
CA GLY A 19 -22.49 -41.21 9.88
C GLY A 19 -20.99 -41.41 9.98
N GLN A 20 -20.40 -41.26 11.19
CA GLN A 20 -18.98 -41.49 11.41
C GLN A 20 -18.60 -42.96 11.17
N ALA A 21 -19.35 -43.90 11.77
CA ALA A 21 -19.11 -45.34 11.60
C ALA A 21 -19.28 -45.78 10.14
N MET A 22 -20.20 -45.14 9.41
CA MET A 22 -20.38 -45.38 7.99
C MET A 22 -19.21 -44.85 7.16
N LEU A 23 -18.72 -43.63 7.42
CA LEU A 23 -17.55 -43.08 6.73
C LEU A 23 -16.31 -43.97 6.90
N GLU A 24 -16.04 -44.44 8.12
CA GLU A 24 -14.94 -45.37 8.39
C GLU A 24 -15.12 -46.73 7.69
N THR A 25 -16.37 -47.19 7.55
CA THR A 25 -16.67 -48.44 6.83
C THR A 25 -16.46 -48.27 5.32
N VAL A 26 -16.84 -47.13 4.76
CA VAL A 26 -16.65 -46.77 3.34
C VAL A 26 -15.16 -46.56 3.03
N GLU A 27 -14.41 -45.94 3.95
CA GLU A 27 -12.95 -45.82 3.88
C GLU A 27 -12.28 -47.20 3.89
N ARG A 28 -12.57 -48.04 4.90
CA ARG A 28 -12.03 -49.42 4.99
C ARG A 28 -12.38 -50.28 3.77
N GLY A 29 -13.52 -50.00 3.12
CA GLY A 29 -13.96 -50.64 1.89
C GLY A 29 -13.30 -50.10 0.61
N ASN A 30 -12.37 -49.13 0.69
CA ASN A 30 -11.74 -48.45 -0.44
C ASN A 30 -12.75 -47.83 -1.44
N LEU A 31 -13.90 -47.36 -0.94
CA LEU A 31 -14.99 -46.83 -1.77
C LEU A 31 -14.81 -45.32 -2.07
N PHE A 32 -13.61 -44.96 -2.56
CA PHE A 32 -13.26 -43.63 -3.05
C PHE A 32 -13.48 -42.47 -2.06
N VAL A 33 -13.42 -42.75 -0.76
CA VAL A 33 -13.38 -41.76 0.32
C VAL A 33 -11.94 -41.60 0.80
N VAL A 34 -11.51 -40.36 1.02
CA VAL A 34 -10.16 -40.00 1.46
C VAL A 34 -10.24 -39.19 2.75
N PRO A 35 -9.57 -39.61 3.84
CA PRO A 35 -9.47 -38.81 5.06
C PRO A 35 -8.61 -37.56 4.80
N LEU A 36 -8.98 -36.45 5.43
CA LEU A 36 -8.32 -35.15 5.29
C LEU A 36 -7.50 -34.75 6.53
N ASP A 37 -7.69 -35.47 7.64
CA ASP A 37 -7.03 -35.25 8.91
C ASP A 37 -6.56 -36.56 9.55
N ASP A 38 -5.54 -36.46 10.39
CA ASP A 38 -4.96 -37.63 11.10
C ASP A 38 -5.94 -38.23 12.12
N GLU A 39 -6.87 -37.40 12.62
CA GLU A 39 -7.92 -37.82 13.54
C GLU A 39 -9.14 -38.44 12.85
N ARG A 40 -9.13 -38.51 11.51
CA ARG A 40 -10.20 -39.11 10.67
C ARG A 40 -11.59 -38.57 10.99
N ARG A 41 -11.69 -37.26 11.24
CA ARG A 41 -12.96 -36.56 11.43
C ARG A 41 -13.45 -35.96 10.13
N TRP A 42 -12.55 -35.60 9.22
CA TRP A 42 -12.85 -34.99 7.94
C TRP A 42 -12.55 -35.92 6.78
N TYR A 43 -13.49 -36.03 5.86
CA TYR A 43 -13.40 -36.88 4.69
C TYR A 43 -13.79 -36.11 3.43
N ARG A 44 -13.27 -36.53 2.28
CA ARG A 44 -13.76 -36.12 0.96
C ARG A 44 -13.94 -37.30 0.04
N TYR A 45 -14.85 -37.20 -0.92
CA TYR A 45 -14.88 -38.14 -2.03
C TYR A 45 -13.80 -37.81 -3.06
N HIS A 46 -13.34 -38.81 -3.81
CA HIS A 46 -12.60 -38.59 -5.04
C HIS A 46 -13.46 -37.79 -6.03
N HIS A 47 -12.90 -36.75 -6.64
CA HIS A 47 -13.63 -35.74 -7.43
C HIS A 47 -14.58 -36.33 -8.50
N LEU A 48 -14.11 -37.26 -9.33
CA LEU A 48 -14.95 -37.90 -10.37
C LEU A 48 -16.12 -38.71 -9.78
N PHE A 49 -15.92 -39.34 -8.63
CA PHE A 49 -16.96 -40.09 -7.95
C PHE A 49 -17.99 -39.15 -7.32
N ALA A 50 -17.52 -38.04 -6.73
CA ALA A 50 -18.38 -36.99 -6.22
C ALA A 50 -19.29 -36.41 -7.32
N ASP A 51 -18.77 -36.20 -8.52
CA ASP A 51 -19.54 -35.69 -9.66
C ASP A 51 -20.59 -36.69 -10.15
N ALA A 52 -20.23 -37.98 -10.24
CA ALA A 52 -21.19 -39.04 -10.56
C ALA A 52 -22.34 -39.12 -9.53
N LEU A 53 -22.02 -38.99 -8.23
CA LEU A 53 -23.01 -38.97 -7.16
C LEU A 53 -23.90 -37.71 -7.20
N ARG A 54 -23.32 -36.54 -7.50
CA ARG A 54 -24.09 -35.29 -7.69
C ARG A 54 -25.07 -35.42 -8.84
N ALA A 55 -24.63 -35.92 -9.99
CA ALA A 55 -25.48 -36.14 -11.15
C ALA A 55 -26.61 -37.12 -10.86
N ARG A 56 -26.33 -38.20 -10.11
CA ARG A 56 -27.34 -39.17 -9.70
C ARG A 56 -28.36 -38.59 -8.72
N LEU A 57 -27.93 -37.77 -7.76
CA LEU A 57 -28.82 -37.09 -6.83
C LEU A 57 -29.75 -36.12 -7.58
N ALA A 58 -29.18 -35.28 -8.44
CA ALA A 58 -29.94 -34.33 -9.26
C ALA A 58 -30.93 -35.04 -10.19
N GLY A 59 -30.57 -36.20 -10.76
CA GLY A 59 -31.45 -36.94 -11.67
C GLY A 59 -32.55 -37.75 -10.99
N ARG A 60 -32.39 -38.16 -9.72
CA ARG A 60 -33.36 -39.04 -9.01
C ARG A 60 -34.16 -38.36 -7.92
N HIS A 61 -33.61 -37.32 -7.30
CA HIS A 61 -34.18 -36.64 -6.13
C HIS A 61 -33.91 -35.14 -6.21
N ALA A 62 -34.23 -34.52 -7.35
CA ALA A 62 -34.04 -33.08 -7.58
C ALA A 62 -34.75 -32.21 -6.53
N ASP A 63 -35.93 -32.65 -6.10
CA ASP A 63 -36.77 -32.06 -5.05
C ASP A 63 -36.05 -31.94 -3.70
N ARG A 64 -35.20 -32.92 -3.36
CA ARG A 64 -34.48 -32.97 -2.08
C ARG A 64 -33.18 -32.18 -2.08
N VAL A 65 -32.67 -31.76 -3.23
CA VAL A 65 -31.38 -31.06 -3.32
C VAL A 65 -31.40 -29.76 -2.50
N GLY A 66 -32.47 -28.97 -2.62
CA GLY A 66 -32.63 -27.73 -1.86
C GLY A 66 -32.65 -27.96 -0.34
N GLU A 67 -33.43 -28.95 0.12
CA GLU A 67 -33.55 -29.30 1.55
C GLU A 67 -32.22 -29.78 2.15
N LEU A 68 -31.46 -30.57 1.39
CA LEU A 68 -30.14 -31.04 1.80
C LEU A 68 -29.16 -29.87 1.90
N HIS A 69 -29.17 -28.95 0.94
CA HIS A 69 -28.35 -27.73 1.02
C HIS A 69 -28.73 -26.85 2.22
N ALA A 70 -30.02 -26.66 2.49
CA ALA A 70 -30.50 -25.92 3.65
C ALA A 70 -30.09 -26.57 4.99
N SER A 71 -30.06 -27.90 5.04
CA SER A 71 -29.67 -28.65 6.24
C SER A 71 -28.16 -28.64 6.45
N ALA A 72 -27.36 -28.76 5.38
CA ALA A 72 -25.92 -28.53 5.44
C ALA A 72 -25.59 -27.12 5.94
N SER A 73 -26.27 -26.11 5.39
CA SER A 73 -26.08 -24.72 5.80
C SER A 73 -26.33 -24.49 7.30
N ARG A 74 -27.39 -25.07 7.86
CA ARG A 74 -27.68 -25.00 9.31
C ARG A 74 -26.57 -25.61 10.15
N TRP A 75 -26.21 -26.85 9.84
CA TRP A 75 -25.18 -27.55 10.60
C TRP A 75 -23.83 -26.82 10.53
N LEU A 76 -23.41 -26.38 9.33
CA LEU A 76 -22.15 -25.66 9.15
C LEU A 76 -22.13 -24.34 9.92
N ALA A 77 -23.23 -23.60 9.94
CA ALA A 77 -23.34 -22.35 10.70
C ALA A 77 -23.24 -22.58 12.22
N GLU A 78 -23.90 -23.62 12.75
CA GLU A 78 -23.83 -24.00 14.17
C GLU A 78 -22.41 -24.41 14.61
N HIS A 79 -21.60 -24.90 13.67
CA HIS A 79 -20.21 -25.30 13.91
C HIS A 79 -19.19 -24.20 13.53
N GLY A 80 -19.66 -22.98 13.22
CA GLY A 80 -18.79 -21.83 12.93
C GLY A 80 -18.19 -21.77 11.52
N LEU A 81 -18.57 -22.69 10.63
CA LEU A 81 -18.09 -22.76 9.25
C LEU A 81 -18.95 -21.87 8.34
N LEU A 82 -18.98 -20.57 8.64
CA LEU A 82 -19.92 -19.62 8.04
C LEU A 82 -19.75 -19.49 6.52
N GLY A 83 -18.51 -19.47 6.01
CA GLY A 83 -18.27 -19.36 4.57
C GLY A 83 -18.83 -20.54 3.76
N ASP A 84 -18.80 -21.74 4.32
CA ASP A 84 -19.39 -22.93 3.70
C ASP A 84 -20.92 -22.91 3.85
N ALA A 85 -21.40 -22.46 5.01
CA ALA A 85 -22.83 -22.30 5.27
C ALA A 85 -23.50 -21.33 4.30
N VAL A 86 -22.83 -20.23 3.93
CA VAL A 86 -23.30 -19.27 2.91
C VAL A 86 -23.42 -19.94 1.55
N ARG A 87 -22.37 -20.66 1.08
CA ARG A 87 -22.40 -21.34 -0.22
C ARG A 87 -23.56 -22.35 -0.31
N HIS A 88 -23.80 -23.09 0.78
CA HIS A 88 -24.93 -24.01 0.85
C HIS A 88 -26.29 -23.30 0.92
N ALA A 89 -26.42 -22.16 1.59
CA ALA A 89 -27.66 -21.38 1.63
C ALA A 89 -28.01 -20.76 0.26
N ILE A 90 -27.02 -20.26 -0.47
CA ILE A 90 -27.21 -19.77 -1.84
C ILE A 90 -27.71 -20.92 -2.73
N ALA A 91 -27.07 -22.09 -2.64
CA ALA A 91 -27.44 -23.26 -3.43
C ALA A 91 -28.80 -23.88 -3.05
N SER A 92 -29.32 -23.62 -1.84
CA SER A 92 -30.69 -24.05 -1.48
C SER A 92 -31.79 -23.15 -2.05
N GLY A 93 -31.44 -21.97 -2.57
CA GLY A 93 -32.40 -20.95 -3.01
C GLY A 93 -33.04 -20.16 -1.85
N ASP A 94 -32.58 -20.35 -0.61
CA ASP A 94 -33.05 -19.59 0.55
C ASP A 94 -32.25 -18.29 0.67
N HIS A 95 -32.62 -17.31 -0.13
CA HIS A 95 -31.91 -16.05 -0.26
C HIS A 95 -31.91 -15.22 1.03
N GLU A 96 -32.98 -15.27 1.83
CA GLU A 96 -33.07 -14.55 3.10
C GLU A 96 -32.12 -15.14 4.14
N ARG A 97 -32.03 -16.47 4.23
CA ARG A 97 -31.06 -17.14 5.10
C ARG A 97 -29.63 -16.88 4.63
N ALA A 98 -29.38 -16.97 3.33
CA ALA A 98 -28.07 -16.70 2.75
C ALA A 98 -27.61 -15.28 3.11
N ALA A 99 -28.47 -14.28 2.91
CA ALA A 99 -28.20 -12.89 3.28
C ALA A 99 -27.86 -12.74 4.77
N GLY A 100 -28.64 -13.36 5.67
CA GLY A 100 -28.37 -13.32 7.10
C GLY A 100 -27.03 -13.96 7.51
N LEU A 101 -26.63 -15.04 6.85
CA LEU A 101 -25.32 -15.65 7.06
C LEU A 101 -24.18 -14.79 6.51
N VAL A 102 -24.39 -14.14 5.35
CA VAL A 102 -23.40 -13.21 4.78
C VAL A 102 -23.14 -12.04 5.74
N GLU A 103 -24.18 -11.45 6.34
CA GLU A 103 -24.04 -10.37 7.32
C GLU A 103 -23.15 -10.75 8.52
N LEU A 104 -23.22 -12.01 8.97
CA LEU A 104 -22.36 -12.52 10.05
C LEU A 104 -20.88 -12.64 9.66
N THR A 105 -20.58 -12.68 8.35
CA THR A 105 -19.20 -12.82 7.84
C THR A 105 -18.54 -11.50 7.46
N VAL A 106 -19.30 -10.41 7.36
CA VAL A 106 -18.81 -9.12 6.82
C VAL A 106 -17.55 -8.62 7.54
N ALA A 107 -17.56 -8.62 8.86
CA ALA A 107 -16.43 -8.11 9.65
C ALA A 107 -15.13 -8.94 9.45
N ASP A 108 -15.24 -10.28 9.46
CA ASP A 108 -14.09 -11.17 9.23
C ASP A 108 -13.57 -11.06 7.80
N LEU A 109 -14.45 -11.06 6.79
CA LEU A 109 -14.07 -10.91 5.39
C LEU A 109 -13.39 -9.57 5.12
N ARG A 110 -13.88 -8.48 5.75
CA ARG A 110 -13.26 -7.15 5.65
C ARG A 110 -11.85 -7.15 6.25
N ARG A 111 -11.67 -7.67 7.47
CA ARG A 111 -10.35 -7.79 8.12
C ARG A 111 -9.36 -8.60 7.27
N ARG A 112 -9.85 -9.66 6.61
CA ARG A 112 -9.04 -10.51 5.71
C ARG A 112 -8.94 -10.00 4.27
N ARG A 113 -9.53 -8.84 3.95
CA ARG A 113 -9.54 -8.23 2.61
C ARG A 113 -10.08 -9.16 1.51
N GLN A 114 -11.12 -9.92 1.84
CA GLN A 114 -11.78 -10.88 0.94
C GLN A 114 -12.99 -10.30 0.22
N ASP A 115 -12.90 -9.05 -0.24
CA ASP A 115 -13.99 -8.31 -0.90
C ASP A 115 -14.50 -9.02 -2.16
N ARG A 116 -13.63 -9.73 -2.89
CA ARG A 116 -14.03 -10.53 -4.05
C ARG A 116 -15.02 -11.62 -3.66
N THR A 117 -14.75 -12.36 -2.58
CA THR A 117 -15.62 -13.43 -2.09
C THR A 117 -16.98 -12.87 -1.68
N LEU A 118 -16.99 -11.74 -0.96
CA LEU A 118 -18.22 -11.09 -0.53
C LEU A 118 -19.04 -10.59 -1.73
N ARG A 119 -18.39 -9.96 -2.73
CA ARG A 119 -19.05 -9.55 -3.98
C ARG A 119 -19.64 -10.74 -4.75
N GLU A 120 -18.91 -11.85 -4.85
CA GLU A 120 -19.38 -13.07 -5.53
C GLU A 120 -20.66 -13.61 -4.87
N TRP A 121 -20.73 -13.61 -3.54
CA TRP A 121 -21.93 -14.03 -2.83
C TRP A 121 -23.10 -13.07 -3.04
N LEU A 122 -22.86 -11.76 -3.00
CA LEU A 122 -23.92 -10.76 -3.17
C LEU A 122 -24.53 -10.76 -4.57
N VAL A 123 -23.71 -10.99 -5.61
CA VAL A 123 -24.22 -11.10 -7.00
C VAL A 123 -25.08 -12.36 -7.19
N ALA A 124 -24.93 -13.38 -6.35
CA ALA A 124 -25.78 -14.57 -6.37
C ALA A 124 -27.12 -14.40 -5.62
N LEU A 125 -27.34 -13.25 -4.96
CA LEU A 125 -28.58 -12.92 -4.27
C LEU A 125 -29.44 -11.95 -5.09
N PRO A 126 -30.78 -11.99 -4.94
CA PRO A 126 -31.66 -10.99 -5.54
C PRO A 126 -31.36 -9.57 -5.03
N ASP A 127 -31.35 -8.59 -5.93
CA ASP A 127 -31.06 -7.18 -5.64
C ASP A 127 -31.97 -6.60 -4.53
N ASP A 128 -33.25 -6.99 -4.50
CA ASP A 128 -34.21 -6.53 -3.49
C ASP A 128 -33.87 -7.06 -2.09
N VAL A 129 -33.31 -8.27 -1.98
CA VAL A 129 -32.84 -8.84 -0.72
C VAL A 129 -31.60 -8.08 -0.25
N VAL A 130 -30.66 -7.81 -1.15
CA VAL A 130 -29.42 -7.07 -0.83
C VAL A 130 -29.73 -5.64 -0.39
N ARG A 131 -30.63 -4.93 -1.09
CA ARG A 131 -31.01 -3.54 -0.77
C ARG A 131 -31.71 -3.38 0.58
N ARG A 132 -32.50 -4.37 1.00
CA ARG A 132 -33.22 -4.33 2.28
C ARG A 132 -32.32 -4.64 3.50
N ARG A 133 -31.09 -5.11 3.27
CA ARG A 133 -30.15 -5.56 4.31
C ARG A 133 -29.04 -4.53 4.49
N PRO A 134 -28.97 -3.79 5.61
CA PRO A 134 -28.10 -2.62 5.75
C PRO A 134 -26.63 -2.90 5.48
N LEU A 135 -26.09 -3.99 6.04
CA LEU A 135 -24.66 -4.32 5.88
C LEU A 135 -24.31 -4.73 4.46
N LEU A 136 -25.25 -5.39 3.76
CA LEU A 136 -25.03 -5.82 2.38
C LEU A 136 -25.14 -4.63 1.43
N ALA A 137 -26.13 -3.75 1.64
CA ALA A 137 -26.25 -2.48 0.92
C ALA A 137 -25.02 -1.59 1.14
N MET A 138 -24.53 -1.48 2.37
CA MET A 138 -23.30 -0.74 2.71
C MET A 138 -22.09 -1.30 1.95
N PHE A 139 -21.92 -2.61 1.92
CA PHE A 139 -20.84 -3.23 1.14
C PHE A 139 -21.01 -3.01 -0.37
N MET A 140 -22.24 -2.98 -0.90
CA MET A 140 -22.45 -2.64 -2.31
C MET A 140 -22.03 -1.20 -2.62
N GLY A 141 -22.25 -0.26 -1.69
CA GLY A 141 -21.69 1.09 -1.75
C GLY A 141 -20.17 1.09 -1.83
N TRP A 142 -19.49 0.36 -0.93
CA TRP A 142 -18.03 0.15 -0.99
C TRP A 142 -17.58 -0.45 -2.33
N SER A 143 -18.27 -1.49 -2.80
CA SER A 143 -17.99 -2.13 -4.08
C SER A 143 -18.02 -1.16 -5.27
N ARG A 144 -18.99 -0.24 -5.28
CA ARG A 144 -19.13 0.77 -6.33
C ARG A 144 -18.00 1.80 -6.23
N LEU A 145 -17.72 2.27 -5.01
CA LEU A 145 -16.64 3.18 -4.70
C LEU A 145 -15.27 2.64 -5.14
N SER A 146 -14.91 1.41 -4.76
CA SER A 146 -13.65 0.77 -5.18
C SER A 146 -13.58 0.50 -6.68
N GLY A 147 -14.73 0.42 -7.36
CA GLY A 147 -14.82 0.32 -8.81
C GLY A 147 -14.79 1.66 -9.54
N GLY A 148 -14.74 2.79 -8.83
CA GLY A 148 -14.77 4.14 -9.39
C GLY A 148 -16.16 4.64 -9.80
N ASP A 149 -17.23 3.91 -9.50
CA ASP A 149 -18.61 4.31 -9.75
C ASP A 149 -19.12 5.17 -8.59
N PHE A 150 -18.71 6.45 -8.56
CA PHE A 150 -19.04 7.39 -7.48
C PHE A 150 -20.51 7.81 -7.49
N ASP A 151 -21.14 7.88 -8.66
CA ASP A 151 -22.54 8.32 -8.79
C ASP A 151 -23.51 7.25 -8.27
N GLY A 152 -23.14 5.97 -8.40
CA GLY A 152 -23.92 4.86 -7.87
C GLY A 152 -23.81 4.64 -6.35
N VAL A 153 -22.86 5.29 -5.66
CA VAL A 153 -22.61 5.04 -4.22
C VAL A 153 -23.79 5.48 -3.35
N GLU A 154 -24.29 6.70 -3.54
CA GLU A 154 -25.25 7.33 -2.62
C GLU A 154 -26.54 6.51 -2.49
N ALA A 155 -27.06 5.98 -3.61
CA ALA A 155 -28.27 5.16 -3.60
C ALA A 155 -28.15 3.88 -2.76
N TRP A 156 -26.93 3.34 -2.61
CA TRP A 156 -26.68 2.18 -1.75
C TRP A 156 -26.47 2.58 -0.29
N LEU A 157 -25.87 3.74 -0.02
CA LEU A 157 -25.73 4.26 1.34
C LEU A 157 -27.10 4.63 1.92
N ASP A 158 -27.95 5.30 1.15
CA ASP A 158 -29.32 5.65 1.55
C ASP A 158 -30.15 4.39 1.83
N ALA A 159 -30.02 3.34 1.00
CA ALA A 159 -30.68 2.07 1.24
C ALA A 159 -30.18 1.39 2.53
N ALA A 160 -28.87 1.47 2.79
CA ALA A 160 -28.28 0.93 4.01
C ALA A 160 -28.79 1.65 5.26
N GLU A 161 -28.81 2.98 5.25
CA GLU A 161 -29.30 3.81 6.34
C GLU A 161 -30.80 3.61 6.58
N ALA A 162 -31.62 3.56 5.51
CA ALA A 162 -33.06 3.31 5.62
C ALA A 162 -33.39 1.91 6.19
N GLY A 163 -32.55 0.91 5.91
CA GLY A 163 -32.74 -0.46 6.41
C GLY A 163 -32.39 -0.65 7.88
N LEU A 164 -31.66 0.29 8.52
CA LEU A 164 -31.26 0.18 9.92
C LEU A 164 -32.47 0.07 10.85
N ASP A 165 -33.46 0.95 10.67
CA ASP A 165 -34.67 0.99 11.50
C ASP A 165 -35.54 -0.26 11.33
N ALA A 166 -35.42 -0.94 10.18
CA ALA A 166 -36.19 -2.13 9.85
C ALA A 166 -35.52 -3.44 10.28
N THR A 167 -34.29 -3.39 10.80
CA THR A 167 -33.51 -4.59 11.12
C THR A 167 -33.75 -5.02 12.58
N PRO A 168 -34.41 -6.17 12.83
CA PRO A 168 -34.61 -6.64 14.19
C PRO A 168 -33.28 -7.09 14.82
N PRO A 169 -33.07 -6.85 16.13
CA PRO A 169 -31.93 -7.39 16.86
C PRO A 169 -31.88 -8.91 16.78
N LEU A 170 -30.70 -9.48 16.55
CA LEU A 170 -30.53 -10.93 16.58
C LEU A 170 -30.43 -11.41 18.04
N ALA A 171 -31.07 -12.53 18.36
CA ALA A 171 -30.79 -13.22 19.62
C ALA A 171 -29.35 -13.77 19.56
N ILE A 172 -28.46 -13.24 20.41
CA ILE A 172 -27.05 -13.65 20.46
C ILE A 172 -26.95 -14.99 21.21
N PRO A 173 -26.40 -16.06 20.59
CA PRO A 173 -26.16 -17.32 21.28
C PRO A 173 -25.24 -17.15 22.52
N ALA A 174 -25.40 -18.00 23.52
CA ALA A 174 -24.67 -17.86 24.80
C ALA A 174 -23.15 -18.12 24.70
N GLY A 175 -22.64 -18.70 23.60
CA GLY A 175 -21.21 -18.95 23.39
C GLY A 175 -20.89 -19.53 22.01
N GLY A 176 -19.60 -19.60 21.67
CA GLY A 176 -19.08 -20.13 20.41
C GLY A 176 -18.85 -19.07 19.33
N SER A 177 -18.27 -19.48 18.20
CA SER A 177 -17.93 -18.62 17.05
C SER A 177 -19.14 -17.90 16.45
N LEU A 178 -20.32 -18.51 16.50
CA LEU A 178 -21.56 -17.88 16.05
C LEU A 178 -21.97 -16.69 16.94
N ALA A 179 -21.69 -16.76 18.25
CA ALA A 179 -21.94 -15.65 19.17
C ALA A 179 -20.99 -14.47 18.93
N GLU A 180 -19.74 -14.76 18.57
CA GLU A 180 -18.76 -13.74 18.16
C GLU A 180 -19.20 -13.06 16.86
N ALA A 181 -19.54 -13.83 15.84
CA ALA A 181 -20.03 -13.31 14.57
C ALA A 181 -21.31 -12.46 14.72
N ALA A 182 -22.22 -12.86 15.63
CA ALA A 182 -23.42 -12.08 15.93
C ALA A 182 -23.11 -10.75 16.64
N ARG A 183 -22.12 -10.72 17.55
CA ARG A 183 -21.65 -9.49 18.19
C ARG A 183 -20.96 -8.56 17.20
N ASP A 184 -20.12 -9.12 16.32
CA ASP A 184 -19.45 -8.37 15.26
C ASP A 184 -20.49 -7.74 14.31
N ARG A 185 -21.52 -8.49 13.90
CA ARG A 185 -22.64 -7.97 13.09
C ARG A 185 -23.35 -6.79 13.77
N GLU A 186 -23.61 -6.89 15.07
CA GLU A 186 -24.28 -5.81 15.81
C GLU A 186 -23.38 -4.56 15.93
N ALA A 187 -22.07 -4.75 16.09
CA ALA A 187 -21.11 -3.63 16.08
C ALA A 187 -21.02 -2.96 14.70
N GLU A 188 -21.06 -3.73 13.61
CA GLU A 188 -21.12 -3.20 12.25
C GLU A 188 -22.40 -2.40 12.00
N LEU A 189 -23.57 -2.91 12.44
CA LEU A 189 -24.84 -2.18 12.31
C LEU A 189 -24.82 -0.86 13.08
N ARG A 190 -24.31 -0.87 14.32
CA ARG A 190 -24.21 0.33 15.15
C ARG A 190 -23.31 1.41 14.54
N SER A 191 -22.19 0.99 13.95
CA SER A 191 -21.20 1.89 13.34
C SER A 191 -21.53 2.28 11.89
N LEU A 192 -22.61 1.73 11.31
CA LEU A 192 -23.02 1.94 9.92
C LEU A 192 -23.18 3.43 9.56
N PRO A 193 -23.85 4.29 10.36
CA PRO A 193 -23.96 5.71 10.00
C PRO A 193 -22.60 6.43 9.93
N ALA A 194 -21.65 6.06 10.79
CA ALA A 194 -20.30 6.60 10.75
C ALA A 194 -19.56 6.13 9.49
N MET A 195 -19.68 4.84 9.14
CA MET A 195 -19.10 4.30 7.89
C MET A 195 -19.72 4.90 6.63
N ALA A 196 -21.03 5.16 6.62
CA ALA A 196 -21.70 5.85 5.51
C ALA A 196 -21.09 7.24 5.29
N ALA A 197 -20.86 7.99 6.38
CA ALA A 197 -20.20 9.29 6.32
C ALA A 197 -18.73 9.17 5.85
N VAL A 198 -17.99 8.12 6.23
CA VAL A 198 -16.64 7.84 5.67
C VAL A 198 -16.68 7.63 4.16
N TYR A 199 -17.63 6.85 3.64
CA TYR A 199 -17.75 6.62 2.20
C TYR A 199 -18.14 7.89 1.44
N ARG A 200 -18.99 8.75 2.01
CA ARG A 200 -19.29 10.08 1.45
C ARG A 200 -18.04 10.98 1.45
N ALA A 201 -17.20 10.93 2.49
CA ALA A 201 -15.91 11.64 2.50
C ALA A 201 -14.98 11.14 1.39
N SER A 202 -14.95 9.83 1.14
CA SER A 202 -14.17 9.23 0.06
C SER A 202 -14.66 9.67 -1.33
N VAL A 203 -15.98 9.74 -1.55
CA VAL A 203 -16.57 10.26 -2.79
C VAL A 203 -16.22 11.75 -2.99
N ALA A 204 -16.35 12.57 -1.95
CA ALA A 204 -15.98 13.99 -2.00
C ALA A 204 -14.49 14.15 -2.35
N GLN A 205 -13.62 13.36 -1.73
CA GLN A 205 -12.19 13.36 -1.99
C GLN A 205 -11.88 12.97 -3.45
N ALA A 206 -12.52 11.93 -3.97
CA ALA A 206 -12.35 11.51 -5.36
C ALA A 206 -12.81 12.57 -6.38
N ARG A 207 -13.75 13.45 -5.99
CA ARG A 207 -14.23 14.57 -6.79
C ARG A 207 -13.43 15.86 -6.58
N GLY A 208 -12.41 15.85 -5.71
CA GLY A 208 -11.62 17.02 -5.34
C GLY A 208 -12.35 18.03 -4.44
N ASP A 209 -13.46 17.64 -3.83
CA ASP A 209 -14.23 18.47 -2.89
C ASP A 209 -13.62 18.37 -1.48
N VAL A 210 -12.61 19.21 -1.20
CA VAL A 210 -11.90 19.23 0.09
C VAL A 210 -12.82 19.59 1.25
N GLU A 211 -13.75 20.53 1.06
CA GLU A 211 -14.69 20.96 2.09
C GLU A 211 -15.66 19.81 2.44
N GLY A 212 -16.21 19.16 1.41
CA GLY A 212 -17.04 17.96 1.56
C GLY A 212 -16.31 16.81 2.24
N THR A 213 -15.05 16.53 1.87
CA THR A 213 -14.22 15.51 2.51
C THR A 213 -14.13 15.74 4.02
N VAL A 214 -13.76 16.96 4.43
CA VAL A 214 -13.60 17.31 5.85
C VAL A 214 -14.93 17.30 6.59
N ALA A 215 -16.00 17.82 5.98
CA ALA A 215 -17.33 17.85 6.57
C ALA A 215 -17.86 16.42 6.85
N HIS A 216 -17.76 15.53 5.87
CA HIS A 216 -18.18 14.14 6.01
C HIS A 216 -17.29 13.35 6.97
N ALA A 217 -15.97 13.55 6.94
CA ALA A 217 -15.05 12.91 7.87
C ALA A 217 -15.30 13.33 9.32
N ARG A 218 -15.51 14.63 9.59
CA ARG A 218 -15.88 15.12 10.93
C ARG A 218 -17.23 14.59 11.37
N ARG A 219 -18.20 14.49 10.46
CA ARG A 219 -19.50 13.86 10.75
C ARG A 219 -19.32 12.38 11.13
N ALA A 220 -18.47 11.63 10.44
CA ALA A 220 -18.16 10.25 10.80
C ALA A 220 -17.57 10.14 12.21
N LEU A 221 -16.61 11.00 12.57
CA LEU A 221 -16.02 11.05 13.91
C LEU A 221 -17.04 11.39 15.01
N ALA A 222 -18.02 12.25 14.71
CA ALA A 222 -19.09 12.60 15.64
C ALA A 222 -20.13 11.47 15.82
N LEU A 223 -20.34 10.65 14.80
CA LEU A 223 -21.27 9.51 14.83
C LEU A 223 -20.62 8.25 15.43
N ALA A 224 -19.30 8.09 15.30
CA ALA A 224 -18.58 6.92 15.76
C ALA A 224 -18.41 6.91 17.29
N GLY A 225 -18.82 5.81 17.93
CA GLY A 225 -18.57 5.57 19.34
C GLY A 225 -17.07 5.33 19.64
N PRO A 226 -16.65 5.35 20.92
CA PRO A 226 -15.24 5.20 21.31
C PRO A 226 -14.59 3.88 20.85
N SER A 227 -15.39 2.82 20.71
CA SER A 227 -14.96 1.48 20.27
C SER A 227 -15.06 1.26 18.76
N ASP A 228 -15.61 2.21 18.00
CA ASP A 228 -15.85 2.07 16.56
C ASP A 228 -14.55 2.43 15.81
N HIS A 229 -13.50 1.66 16.10
CA HIS A 229 -12.13 1.99 15.73
C HIS A 229 -11.92 2.09 14.21
N PHE A 230 -12.59 1.27 13.41
CA PHE A 230 -12.46 1.31 11.95
C PHE A 230 -12.97 2.61 11.31
N PRO A 231 -14.25 3.04 11.49
CA PRO A 231 -14.70 4.33 10.95
C PRO A 231 -13.92 5.52 11.53
N ARG A 232 -13.50 5.46 12.80
CA ARG A 232 -12.66 6.52 13.40
C ARG A 232 -11.33 6.64 12.67
N GLY A 233 -10.65 5.50 12.43
CA GLY A 233 -9.37 5.48 11.73
C GLY A 233 -9.49 6.00 10.30
N ALA A 234 -10.50 5.55 9.56
CA ALA A 234 -10.74 6.00 8.19
C ALA A 234 -11.08 7.51 8.12
N ALA A 235 -11.94 7.99 9.01
CA ALA A 235 -12.33 9.40 9.06
C ALA A 235 -11.15 10.31 9.45
N ALA A 236 -10.35 9.92 10.45
CA ALA A 236 -9.15 10.65 10.85
C ALA A 236 -8.16 10.76 9.67
N GLY A 237 -8.00 9.69 8.89
CA GLY A 237 -7.21 9.70 7.65
C GLY A 237 -7.67 10.78 6.66
N PHE A 238 -8.98 10.90 6.40
CA PHE A 238 -9.51 11.93 5.49
C PHE A 238 -9.29 13.36 6.00
N VAL A 239 -9.47 13.61 7.30
CA VAL A 239 -9.13 14.92 7.89
C VAL A 239 -7.66 15.23 7.71
N GLY A 240 -6.79 14.25 7.95
CA GLY A 240 -5.35 14.42 7.80
C GLY A 240 -4.90 14.64 6.36
N LEU A 241 -5.56 14.01 5.38
CA LEU A 241 -5.26 14.22 3.95
C LEU A 241 -5.60 15.66 3.53
N ALA A 242 -6.74 16.17 3.97
CA ALA A 242 -7.14 17.54 3.70
C ALA A 242 -6.21 18.55 4.39
N ALA A 243 -5.83 18.29 5.65
CA ALA A 243 -4.85 19.10 6.38
C ALA A 243 -3.48 19.10 5.68
N TRP A 244 -3.04 17.92 5.21
CA TRP A 244 -1.79 17.78 4.48
C TRP A 244 -1.82 18.56 3.16
N ALA A 245 -2.90 18.45 2.37
CA ALA A 245 -3.07 19.23 1.14
C ALA A 245 -3.03 20.75 1.39
N ALA A 246 -3.58 21.19 2.53
CA ALA A 246 -3.58 22.59 2.93
C ALA A 246 -2.24 23.08 3.52
N GLY A 247 -1.28 22.17 3.78
CA GLY A 247 0.00 22.48 4.41
C GLY A 247 -0.03 22.58 5.93
N ASP A 248 -1.14 22.22 6.58
CA ASP A 248 -1.22 22.10 8.04
C ASP A 248 -0.65 20.73 8.48
N LEU A 249 0.69 20.67 8.49
CA LEU A 249 1.43 19.44 8.81
C LEU A 249 1.25 18.99 10.26
N GLY A 250 0.94 19.92 11.18
CA GLY A 250 0.64 19.59 12.57
C GLY A 250 -0.63 18.74 12.66
N THR A 251 -1.74 19.28 12.16
CA THR A 251 -3.02 18.55 12.13
C THR A 251 -2.92 17.27 11.31
N ALA A 252 -2.20 17.29 10.18
CA ALA A 252 -2.02 16.10 9.34
C ALA A 252 -1.34 14.95 10.10
N VAL A 253 -0.22 15.23 10.76
CA VAL A 253 0.52 14.23 11.56
C VAL A 253 -0.31 13.73 12.74
N ASP A 254 -0.97 14.62 13.47
CA ASP A 254 -1.73 14.24 14.67
C ASP A 254 -2.92 13.33 14.28
N THR A 255 -3.68 13.70 13.26
CA THR A 255 -4.83 12.91 12.79
C THR A 255 -4.44 11.59 12.12
N PHE A 256 -3.35 11.54 11.36
CA PHE A 256 -2.83 10.27 10.84
C PHE A 256 -2.29 9.36 11.95
N THR A 257 -1.71 9.93 13.01
CA THR A 257 -1.29 9.15 14.18
C THR A 257 -2.51 8.52 14.86
N GLU A 258 -3.60 9.27 15.03
CA GLU A 258 -4.88 8.73 15.51
C GLU A 258 -5.46 7.65 14.59
N ALA A 259 -5.30 7.82 13.27
CA ALA A 259 -5.73 6.85 12.27
C ALA A 259 -4.97 5.52 12.42
N VAL A 260 -3.65 5.55 12.54
CA VAL A 260 -2.81 4.35 12.79
C VAL A 260 -3.25 3.64 14.07
N VAL A 261 -3.38 4.37 15.18
CA VAL A 261 -3.80 3.78 16.47
C VAL A 261 -5.19 3.15 16.38
N SER A 262 -6.13 3.81 15.69
CA SER A 262 -7.49 3.29 15.53
C SER A 262 -7.54 2.08 14.60
N LEU A 263 -6.81 2.08 13.48
CA LEU A 263 -6.76 0.92 12.57
C LEU A 263 -6.11 -0.29 13.24
N HIS A 264 -5.08 -0.07 14.06
CA HIS A 264 -4.48 -1.11 14.89
C HIS A 264 -5.51 -1.73 15.84
N ALA A 265 -6.24 -0.90 16.59
CA ALA A 265 -7.28 -1.35 17.51
C ALA A 265 -8.46 -2.06 16.80
N ALA A 266 -8.68 -1.77 15.52
CA ALA A 266 -9.66 -2.46 14.68
C ALA A 266 -9.16 -3.80 14.11
N GLY A 267 -7.88 -4.14 14.29
CA GLY A 267 -7.25 -5.32 13.69
C GLY A 267 -7.02 -5.21 12.19
N MET A 268 -7.04 -3.99 11.63
CA MET A 268 -6.86 -3.71 10.20
C MET A 268 -5.37 -3.52 9.87
N VAL A 269 -4.56 -4.55 10.11
CA VAL A 269 -3.08 -4.46 10.05
C VAL A 269 -2.57 -3.96 8.70
N ALA A 270 -3.12 -4.45 7.58
CA ALA A 270 -2.67 -4.02 6.26
C ALA A 270 -2.91 -2.51 6.03
N ASP A 271 -4.05 -2.00 6.47
CA ASP A 271 -4.43 -0.59 6.35
C ASP A 271 -3.63 0.30 7.33
N GLU A 272 -3.39 -0.17 8.56
CA GLU A 272 -2.49 0.48 9.54
C GLU A 272 -1.10 0.71 8.93
N LEU A 273 -0.51 -0.33 8.35
CA LEU A 273 0.83 -0.26 7.75
C LEU A 273 0.84 0.65 6.50
N GLY A 274 -0.21 0.60 5.68
CA GLY A 274 -0.35 1.49 4.52
C GLY A 274 -0.43 2.96 4.91
N VAL A 275 -1.22 3.29 5.94
CA VAL A 275 -1.32 4.65 6.49
C VAL A 275 0.01 5.09 7.12
N THR A 276 0.77 4.16 7.68
CA THR A 276 2.08 4.44 8.28
C THR A 276 3.12 4.92 7.26
N VAL A 277 3.12 4.37 6.05
CA VAL A 277 3.96 4.84 4.93
C VAL A 277 3.74 6.33 4.65
N VAL A 278 2.47 6.75 4.67
CA VAL A 278 2.07 8.13 4.38
C VAL A 278 2.44 9.06 5.53
N LEU A 279 2.21 8.63 6.77
CA LEU A 279 2.59 9.38 7.97
C LEU A 279 4.11 9.60 8.04
N ALA A 280 4.92 8.65 7.59
CA ALA A 280 6.37 8.84 7.50
C ALA A 280 6.75 10.02 6.59
N HIS A 281 6.11 10.15 5.42
CA HIS A 281 6.34 11.29 4.53
C HIS A 281 5.93 12.63 5.15
N MET A 282 4.82 12.66 5.91
CA MET A 282 4.39 13.86 6.63
C MET A 282 5.42 14.29 7.70
N TRP A 283 6.01 13.33 8.40
CA TRP A 283 7.07 13.61 9.38
C TRP A 283 8.34 14.17 8.73
N VAL A 284 8.71 13.68 7.54
CA VAL A 284 9.80 14.26 6.76
C VAL A 284 9.47 15.71 6.39
N ALA A 285 8.26 16.01 5.88
CA ALA A 285 7.86 17.38 5.56
C ALA A 285 7.86 18.31 6.79
N ARG A 286 7.55 17.77 7.99
CA ARG A 286 7.57 18.50 9.27
C ARG A 286 8.98 18.67 9.86
N GLY A 287 10.06 18.36 9.13
CA GLY A 287 11.40 18.58 9.65
C GLY A 287 11.84 17.52 10.68
N ARG A 288 11.29 16.30 10.66
CA ARG A 288 11.59 15.25 11.65
C ARG A 288 11.85 13.88 11.00
N PRO A 289 12.83 13.74 10.09
CA PRO A 289 13.12 12.47 9.42
C PRO A 289 13.55 11.35 10.39
N VAL A 290 14.11 11.67 11.56
CA VAL A 290 14.39 10.67 12.61
C VAL A 290 13.10 10.00 13.13
N GLU A 291 12.01 10.74 13.28
CA GLU A 291 10.73 10.15 13.71
C GLU A 291 10.11 9.32 12.59
N ALA A 292 10.22 9.78 11.33
CA ALA A 292 9.81 8.99 10.17
C ALA A 292 10.54 7.64 10.10
N ARG A 293 11.86 7.62 10.36
CA ARG A 293 12.66 6.40 10.41
C ARG A 293 12.15 5.43 11.48
N ARG A 294 12.00 5.90 12.72
CA ARG A 294 11.53 5.08 13.85
C ARG A 294 10.15 4.48 13.58
N LEU A 295 9.29 5.26 12.93
CA LEU A 295 7.96 4.83 12.54
C LEU A 295 8.02 3.69 11.51
N CYS A 296 8.81 3.84 10.44
CA CYS A 296 9.00 2.80 9.43
C CYS A 296 9.64 1.52 10.01
N GLU A 297 10.68 1.65 10.85
CA GLU A 297 11.35 0.50 11.49
C GLU A 297 10.38 -0.29 12.38
N ARG A 298 9.54 0.39 13.16
CA ARG A 298 8.49 -0.26 13.98
C ARG A 298 7.44 -0.96 13.12
N ALA A 299 7.01 -0.32 12.04
CA ALA A 299 6.02 -0.87 11.13
C ALA A 299 6.54 -2.11 10.39
N LEU A 300 7.80 -2.12 9.98
CA LEU A 300 8.45 -3.30 9.40
C LEU A 300 8.53 -4.45 10.40
N ALA A 301 8.94 -4.19 11.64
CA ALA A 301 8.95 -5.22 12.69
C ALA A 301 7.56 -5.80 12.97
N ALA A 302 6.51 -4.97 12.91
CA ALA A 302 5.12 -5.42 13.00
C ALA A 302 4.69 -6.25 11.78
N ALA A 303 5.10 -5.87 10.58
CA ALA A 303 4.83 -6.61 9.35
C ALA A 303 5.52 -7.97 9.32
N GLU A 304 6.77 -8.06 9.77
CA GLU A 304 7.56 -9.29 9.83
C GLU A 304 7.04 -10.29 10.88
N SER A 305 6.47 -9.78 11.97
CA SER A 305 5.85 -10.60 13.01
C SER A 305 4.41 -11.01 12.69
N HIS A 306 3.83 -10.51 11.59
CA HIS A 306 2.47 -10.84 11.20
C HIS A 306 2.36 -12.29 10.71
N PRO A 307 1.47 -13.12 11.28
CA PRO A 307 1.30 -14.50 10.84
C PRO A 307 0.60 -14.57 9.48
N GLY A 308 1.24 -15.18 8.48
CA GLY A 308 0.63 -15.44 7.18
C GLY A 308 1.51 -15.04 6.00
N PRO A 309 0.91 -14.83 4.81
CA PRO A 309 1.65 -14.31 3.67
C PRO A 309 2.09 -12.86 3.90
N VAL A 310 3.14 -12.45 3.20
CA VAL A 310 3.60 -11.05 3.17
C VAL A 310 2.44 -10.11 2.82
N LEU A 311 2.31 -9.03 3.58
CA LEU A 311 1.27 -8.04 3.40
C LEU A 311 1.56 -7.16 2.17
N SER A 312 0.50 -6.63 1.56
CA SER A 312 0.59 -5.82 0.34
C SER A 312 1.23 -4.43 0.52
N THR A 313 1.68 -4.10 1.71
CA THR A 313 2.31 -2.82 2.08
C THR A 313 3.73 -2.98 2.60
N THR A 314 4.23 -4.22 2.77
CA THR A 314 5.58 -4.47 3.30
C THR A 314 6.66 -3.88 2.39
N GLY A 315 6.53 -4.03 1.06
CA GLY A 315 7.44 -3.42 0.10
C GLY A 315 7.40 -1.88 0.15
N ASP A 316 6.22 -1.30 0.32
CA ASP A 316 6.05 0.16 0.45
C ASP A 316 6.75 0.72 1.70
N LEU A 317 6.74 -0.02 2.81
CA LEU A 317 7.47 0.33 4.02
C LEU A 317 8.99 0.28 3.83
N HIS A 318 9.51 -0.71 3.09
CA HIS A 318 10.92 -0.75 2.72
C HIS A 318 11.32 0.45 1.85
N VAL A 319 10.48 0.82 0.87
CA VAL A 319 10.71 2.01 0.03
C VAL A 319 10.71 3.30 0.86
N ALA A 320 9.74 3.45 1.78
CA ALA A 320 9.66 4.62 2.66
C ALA A 320 10.87 4.71 3.60
N LEU A 321 11.31 3.59 4.19
CA LEU A 321 12.51 3.56 5.02
C LEU A 321 13.77 3.86 4.19
N ALA A 322 13.87 3.35 2.96
CA ALA A 322 14.97 3.65 2.07
C ALA A 322 15.08 5.13 1.75
N ASP A 323 13.96 5.82 1.51
CA ASP A 323 13.97 7.27 1.26
C ASP A 323 14.45 8.07 2.48
N VAL A 324 14.02 7.69 3.69
CA VAL A 324 14.47 8.33 4.93
C VAL A 324 15.95 8.06 5.21
N LEU A 325 16.42 6.82 5.01
CA LEU A 325 17.82 6.45 5.18
C LEU A 325 18.72 7.16 4.17
N ARG A 326 18.27 7.25 2.91
CA ARG A 326 18.91 8.05 1.87
C ARG A 326 19.05 9.48 2.35
N GLU A 327 17.97 10.11 2.82
CA GLU A 327 17.98 11.50 3.28
C GLU A 327 18.97 11.74 4.43
N GLN A 328 19.12 10.75 5.32
CA GLN A 328 20.10 10.74 6.42
C GLN A 328 21.56 10.46 5.96
N GLY A 329 21.76 10.13 4.69
CA GLY A 329 23.06 9.85 4.08
C GLY A 329 23.53 8.39 4.19
N ASP A 330 22.67 7.47 4.68
CA ASP A 330 22.95 6.04 4.70
C ASP A 330 22.53 5.37 3.38
N LEU A 331 23.30 5.67 2.33
CA LEU A 331 23.00 5.22 0.96
C LEU A 331 23.08 3.69 0.80
N ALA A 332 23.92 3.03 1.60
CA ALA A 332 24.07 1.57 1.55
C ALA A 332 22.82 0.89 2.10
N ALA A 333 22.38 1.28 3.30
CA ALA A 333 21.15 0.73 3.87
C ALA A 333 19.92 1.07 2.99
N ALA A 334 19.86 2.28 2.44
CA ALA A 334 18.80 2.64 1.49
C ALA A 334 18.76 1.70 0.27
N ALA A 335 19.91 1.37 -0.31
CA ALA A 335 20.02 0.43 -1.43
C ALA A 335 19.55 -0.98 -1.04
N GLU A 336 19.94 -1.47 0.14
CA GLU A 336 19.50 -2.78 0.66
C GLU A 336 17.98 -2.84 0.81
N HIS A 337 17.35 -1.82 1.40
CA HIS A 337 15.89 -1.78 1.54
C HIS A 337 15.17 -1.71 0.19
N LEU A 338 15.69 -0.97 -0.80
CA LEU A 338 15.13 -0.96 -2.16
C LEU A 338 15.25 -2.33 -2.85
N GLU A 339 16.35 -3.05 -2.61
CA GLU A 339 16.52 -4.40 -3.14
C GLU A 339 15.53 -5.39 -2.52
N VAL A 340 15.36 -5.35 -1.19
CA VAL A 340 14.36 -6.17 -0.51
C VAL A 340 12.95 -5.87 -1.03
N ALA A 341 12.58 -4.59 -1.19
CA ALA A 341 11.29 -4.22 -1.76
C ALA A 341 11.09 -4.81 -3.18
N ARG A 342 12.14 -4.82 -3.99
CA ARG A 342 12.13 -5.39 -5.35
C ARG A 342 11.98 -6.91 -5.34
N GLU A 343 12.64 -7.61 -4.42
CA GLU A 343 12.51 -9.06 -4.24
C GLU A 343 11.12 -9.49 -3.77
N LEU A 344 10.49 -8.71 -2.89
CA LEU A 344 9.11 -8.92 -2.47
C LEU A 344 8.12 -8.74 -3.63
N GLY A 345 8.45 -7.84 -4.55
CA GLY A 345 7.75 -7.61 -5.81
C GLY A 345 6.37 -6.97 -5.68
N ASP A 346 5.69 -6.86 -6.82
CA ASP A 346 4.40 -6.17 -7.01
C ASP A 346 3.26 -6.55 -6.07
N ARG A 347 3.33 -7.72 -5.42
CA ARG A 347 2.29 -8.18 -4.48
C ARG A 347 2.43 -7.56 -3.10
N ALA A 348 3.60 -7.03 -2.77
CA ALA A 348 3.93 -6.38 -1.51
C ALA A 348 3.85 -4.85 -1.58
N SER A 349 3.29 -4.30 -2.67
CA SER A 349 3.15 -2.87 -2.89
C SER A 349 1.75 -2.54 -3.41
N LEU A 350 1.15 -1.46 -2.89
CA LEU A 350 -0.10 -0.91 -3.41
C LEU A 350 0.13 -0.32 -4.79
N LEU A 351 -0.87 -0.46 -5.69
CA LEU A 351 -0.76 0.00 -7.08
C LEU A 351 -0.34 1.48 -7.17
N GLU A 352 -0.94 2.34 -6.35
CA GLU A 352 -0.64 3.77 -6.25
C GLU A 352 0.77 4.09 -5.73
N ASN A 353 1.41 3.17 -5.01
CA ASN A 353 2.75 3.36 -4.44
C ASN A 353 3.87 2.83 -5.33
N ARG A 354 3.59 2.08 -6.40
CA ARG A 354 4.62 1.43 -7.23
C ARG A 354 5.62 2.41 -7.85
N HIS A 355 5.17 3.61 -8.22
CA HIS A 355 6.07 4.66 -8.73
C HIS A 355 7.13 5.08 -7.70
N ARG A 356 6.87 4.93 -6.40
CA ARG A 356 7.74 5.41 -5.32
C ARG A 356 9.07 4.69 -5.27
N TRP A 357 9.10 3.40 -5.60
CA TRP A 357 10.36 2.66 -5.71
C TRP A 357 11.30 3.33 -6.72
N TYR A 358 10.77 3.72 -7.87
CA TYR A 358 11.53 4.39 -8.92
C TYR A 358 11.95 5.80 -8.52
N THR A 359 11.10 6.58 -7.86
CA THR A 359 11.48 7.93 -7.39
C THR A 359 12.55 7.88 -6.30
N THR A 360 12.48 6.90 -5.39
CA THR A 360 13.49 6.72 -4.34
C THR A 360 14.80 6.18 -4.92
N MET A 361 14.74 5.27 -5.89
CA MET A 361 15.92 4.82 -6.63
C MET A 361 16.56 5.96 -7.43
N ALA A 362 15.76 6.83 -8.05
CA ALA A 362 16.26 8.02 -8.73
C ALA A 362 17.03 8.93 -7.77
N ALA A 363 16.46 9.18 -6.59
CA ALA A 363 17.12 9.99 -5.57
C ALA A 363 18.41 9.33 -5.04
N LEU A 364 18.46 8.00 -4.94
CA LEU A 364 19.68 7.26 -4.58
C LEU A 364 20.77 7.39 -5.66
N LEU A 365 20.42 7.22 -6.94
CA LEU A 365 21.35 7.37 -8.07
C LEU A 365 21.87 8.80 -8.17
N GLN A 366 21.00 9.80 -7.98
CA GLN A 366 21.41 11.20 -7.89
C GLN A 366 22.39 11.42 -6.74
N ALA A 367 22.14 10.83 -5.56
CA ALA A 367 23.03 10.96 -4.42
C ALA A 367 24.44 10.38 -4.68
N GLN A 368 24.56 9.45 -5.63
CA GLN A 368 25.80 8.82 -6.09
C GLN A 368 26.45 9.53 -7.27
N GLY A 369 25.79 10.54 -7.84
CA GLY A 369 26.24 11.29 -9.00
C GLY A 369 25.81 10.71 -10.35
N ASP A 370 25.03 9.61 -10.38
CA ASP A 370 24.45 9.06 -11.61
C ASP A 370 23.14 9.78 -11.96
N LEU A 371 23.28 11.00 -12.50
CA LEU A 371 22.15 11.84 -12.85
C LEU A 371 21.35 11.31 -14.05
N ASP A 372 22.01 10.62 -14.99
CA ASP A 372 21.33 10.02 -16.14
C ASP A 372 20.49 8.81 -15.73
N GLY A 373 21.04 7.93 -14.88
CA GLY A 373 20.30 6.85 -14.25
C GLY A 373 19.13 7.36 -13.41
N ALA A 374 19.32 8.45 -12.67
CA ALA A 374 18.24 9.08 -11.91
C ALA A 374 17.07 9.55 -12.82
N ILE A 375 17.37 10.23 -13.92
CA ILE A 375 16.35 10.67 -14.88
C ILE A 375 15.64 9.46 -15.52
N ALA A 376 16.38 8.42 -15.89
CA ALA A 376 15.80 7.20 -16.45
C ALA A 376 14.82 6.52 -15.47
N MET A 377 15.14 6.50 -14.17
CA MET A 377 14.22 6.00 -13.15
C MET A 377 12.96 6.88 -13.03
N LEU A 378 13.10 8.21 -13.07
CA LEU A 378 11.95 9.12 -13.05
C LEU A 378 11.05 8.98 -14.28
N ASP A 379 11.63 8.68 -15.46
CA ASP A 379 10.86 8.41 -16.67
C ASP A 379 10.06 7.10 -16.55
N ARG A 380 10.58 6.09 -15.84
CA ARG A 380 9.84 4.85 -15.50
C ARG A 380 8.77 5.06 -14.43
N ALA A 381 8.99 6.00 -13.52
CA ALA A 381 8.03 6.33 -12.46
C ALA A 381 6.75 6.98 -13.03
N GLU A 382 6.89 7.87 -14.02
CA GLU A 382 5.79 8.68 -14.58
C GLU A 382 4.56 7.87 -15.02
N PRO A 383 4.67 6.81 -15.86
CA PRO A 383 3.49 6.03 -16.28
C PRO A 383 2.86 5.21 -15.15
N LEU A 384 3.56 5.01 -14.03
CA LEU A 384 3.07 4.29 -12.86
C LEU A 384 2.43 5.22 -11.83
N PHE A 385 2.57 6.54 -11.99
CA PHE A 385 1.92 7.51 -11.12
C PHE A 385 0.41 7.49 -11.35
N LEU A 386 -0.33 7.23 -10.28
CA LEU A 386 -1.78 7.30 -10.27
C LEU A 386 -2.21 8.45 -9.37
N PRO A 387 -2.92 9.47 -9.91
CA PRO A 387 -3.60 10.44 -9.07
C PRO A 387 -4.53 9.72 -8.10
N GLY A 388 -4.33 9.94 -6.80
CA GLY A 388 -5.01 9.19 -5.75
C GLY A 388 -5.43 10.07 -4.58
N TYR A 389 -5.60 9.44 -3.42
CA TYR A 389 -6.01 10.12 -2.19
C TYR A 389 -4.93 11.06 -1.63
N PHE A 390 -3.66 10.77 -1.90
CA PHE A 390 -2.52 11.51 -1.37
C PHE A 390 -2.21 12.73 -2.24
N PRO A 391 -2.02 13.92 -1.63
CA PRO A 391 -1.53 15.09 -2.34
C PRO A 391 -0.16 14.84 -2.97
N ASP A 392 0.03 15.29 -4.20
CA ASP A 392 1.31 15.22 -4.91
C ASP A 392 2.21 16.38 -4.47
N VAL A 393 2.92 16.17 -3.35
CA VAL A 393 3.80 17.19 -2.73
C VAL A 393 5.18 17.26 -3.38
N CYS A 394 5.60 16.22 -4.11
CA CYS A 394 6.89 16.14 -4.78
C CYS A 394 6.72 15.61 -6.21
N PRO A 395 6.16 16.41 -7.14
CA PRO A 395 5.83 15.94 -8.48
C PRO A 395 7.04 15.40 -9.23
N ILE A 396 6.90 14.25 -9.90
CA ILE A 396 7.98 13.57 -10.63
C ILE A 396 8.65 14.52 -11.64
N GLY A 397 7.86 15.33 -12.34
CA GLY A 397 8.36 16.31 -13.30
C GLY A 397 9.29 17.37 -12.66
N ALA A 398 8.97 17.84 -11.46
CA ALA A 398 9.80 18.80 -10.73
C ALA A 398 11.08 18.15 -10.22
N THR A 399 11.00 16.91 -9.69
CA THR A 399 12.18 16.12 -9.31
C THR A 399 13.13 15.93 -10.49
N ARG A 400 12.58 15.66 -11.69
CA ARG A 400 13.37 15.54 -12.92
C ARG A 400 14.01 16.87 -13.33
N ALA A 401 13.31 17.99 -13.15
CA ALA A 401 13.86 19.31 -13.40
C ALA A 401 15.03 19.63 -12.45
N ARG A 402 14.95 19.26 -11.16
CA ARG A 402 16.07 19.39 -10.21
C ARG A 402 17.30 18.63 -10.68
N ALA A 403 17.16 17.35 -11.06
CA ALA A 403 18.27 16.56 -11.59
C ALA A 403 18.90 17.22 -12.84
N ARG A 404 18.08 17.75 -13.75
CA ARG A 404 18.54 18.46 -14.97
C ARG A 404 19.26 19.77 -14.66
N ILE A 405 18.85 20.51 -13.62
CA ILE A 405 19.55 21.72 -13.16
C ILE A 405 20.96 21.34 -12.70
N VAL A 406 21.12 20.28 -11.91
CA VAL A 406 22.43 19.78 -11.47
C VAL A 406 23.28 19.31 -12.66
N GLN A 407 22.68 18.71 -13.70
CA GLN A 407 23.38 18.38 -14.95
C GLN A 407 23.79 19.61 -15.79
N GLY A 408 23.34 20.82 -15.44
CA GLY A 408 23.52 22.03 -16.26
C GLY A 408 22.59 22.10 -17.49
N ARG A 409 21.61 21.20 -17.60
CA ARG A 409 20.60 21.17 -18.67
C ARG A 409 19.48 22.18 -18.41
N LEU A 410 19.85 23.45 -18.31
CA LEU A 410 18.94 24.53 -17.90
C LEU A 410 17.78 24.77 -18.88
N ASP A 411 17.98 24.50 -20.17
CA ASP A 411 16.93 24.64 -21.18
C ASP A 411 15.77 23.65 -20.98
N ASP A 412 16.07 22.43 -20.55
CA ASP A 412 15.04 21.44 -20.23
C ASP A 412 14.27 21.81 -18.95
N ALA A 413 14.97 22.36 -17.95
CA ALA A 413 14.33 22.88 -16.73
C ALA A 413 13.47 24.11 -17.03
N ARG A 414 13.90 25.01 -17.93
CA ARG A 414 13.08 26.13 -18.44
C ARG A 414 11.84 25.63 -19.19
N ALA A 415 11.99 24.58 -19.99
CA ALA A 415 10.85 23.98 -20.70
C ALA A 415 9.82 23.41 -19.72
N TRP A 416 10.28 22.73 -18.65
CA TRP A 416 9.42 22.27 -17.57
C TRP A 416 8.68 23.43 -16.89
N ALA A 417 9.38 24.48 -16.46
CA ALA A 417 8.77 25.62 -15.78
C ALA A 417 7.70 26.30 -16.64
N ARG A 418 7.98 26.48 -17.95
CA ARG A 418 7.01 27.01 -18.92
C ARG A 418 5.81 26.09 -19.12
N ALA A 419 6.03 24.77 -19.21
CA ALA A 419 4.96 23.80 -19.39
C ALA A 419 4.01 23.74 -18.17
N ARG A 420 4.55 23.97 -16.97
CA ARG A 420 3.75 24.09 -15.74
C ARG A 420 3.16 25.48 -15.52
N GLY A 421 3.55 26.47 -16.33
CA GLY A 421 3.07 27.85 -16.21
C GLY A 421 3.53 28.55 -14.93
N LEU A 422 4.68 28.15 -14.38
CA LEU A 422 5.19 28.69 -13.12
C LEU A 422 5.70 30.12 -13.31
N ALA A 423 5.27 31.03 -12.45
CA ALA A 423 5.81 32.36 -12.31
C ALA A 423 6.45 32.54 -10.93
N PRO A 424 7.54 33.32 -10.81
CA PRO A 424 8.11 33.63 -9.51
C PRO A 424 7.04 34.23 -8.60
N THR A 425 6.17 35.12 -9.08
CA THR A 425 5.15 35.80 -8.27
C THR A 425 3.95 34.94 -7.86
N ASP A 426 3.91 33.65 -8.20
CA ASP A 426 2.80 32.78 -7.82
C ASP A 426 2.62 32.66 -6.30
N PRO A 427 1.39 32.47 -5.79
CA PRO A 427 1.15 32.30 -4.36
C PRO A 427 1.92 31.10 -3.77
N PRO A 428 2.55 31.22 -2.59
CA PRO A 428 3.33 30.15 -1.98
C PRO A 428 2.42 29.14 -1.25
N THR A 429 1.62 28.40 -2.00
CA THR A 429 0.81 27.30 -1.44
C THR A 429 1.67 26.07 -1.20
N TYR A 430 1.28 25.21 -0.26
CA TYR A 430 2.07 24.03 0.06
C TYR A 430 2.29 23.09 -1.13
N LEU A 431 1.25 22.84 -1.94
CA LEU A 431 1.36 21.98 -3.12
C LEU A 431 2.20 22.60 -4.25
N ALA A 432 2.33 23.92 -4.29
CA ALA A 432 3.19 24.62 -5.25
C ALA A 432 4.63 24.78 -4.75
N GLU A 433 4.89 24.56 -3.45
CA GLU A 433 6.18 24.86 -2.84
C GLU A 433 7.33 24.08 -3.49
N TYR A 434 7.15 22.79 -3.75
CA TYR A 434 8.21 21.98 -4.35
C TYR A 434 8.58 22.45 -5.76
N ASP A 435 7.57 22.85 -6.55
CA ASP A 435 7.72 23.47 -7.88
C ASP A 435 8.42 24.83 -7.76
N GLN A 436 8.03 25.66 -6.80
CA GLN A 436 8.62 26.98 -6.54
C GLN A 436 10.08 26.89 -6.09
N LEU A 437 10.40 25.97 -5.19
CA LEU A 437 11.79 25.71 -4.77
C LEU A 437 12.64 25.17 -5.92
N THR A 438 12.03 24.45 -6.87
CA THR A 438 12.70 24.01 -8.10
C THR A 438 12.92 25.18 -9.07
N LEU A 439 11.94 26.08 -9.21
CA LEU A 439 12.07 27.32 -9.97
C LEU A 439 13.14 28.24 -9.39
N ALA A 440 13.20 28.38 -8.06
CA ALA A 440 14.24 29.17 -7.39
C ALA A 440 15.64 28.63 -7.71
N ARG A 441 15.85 27.31 -7.66
CA ARG A 441 17.13 26.68 -8.09
C ARG A 441 17.45 26.97 -9.55
N LEU A 442 16.44 26.95 -10.42
CA LEU A 442 16.61 27.30 -11.83
C LEU A 442 17.06 28.76 -12.01
N LEU A 443 16.43 29.71 -11.29
CA LEU A 443 16.80 31.13 -11.33
C LEU A 443 18.23 31.36 -10.80
N VAL A 444 18.60 30.71 -9.70
CA VAL A 444 19.99 30.75 -9.17
C VAL A 444 20.99 30.24 -10.22
N ALA A 445 20.70 29.11 -10.87
CA ALA A 445 21.57 28.54 -11.90
C ALA A 445 21.67 29.42 -13.17
N GLN A 446 20.69 30.31 -13.41
CA GLN A 446 20.68 31.25 -14.53
C GLN A 446 21.40 32.58 -14.21
N GLY A 447 21.72 32.83 -12.94
CA GLY A 447 22.28 34.09 -12.46
C GLY A 447 21.23 35.13 -12.06
N ASP A 448 19.95 34.77 -12.07
CA ASP A 448 18.83 35.64 -11.71
C ASP A 448 18.56 35.61 -10.19
N ALA A 449 19.62 35.86 -9.41
CA ALA A 449 19.59 35.74 -7.95
C ALA A 449 18.54 36.65 -7.28
N GLY A 450 18.27 37.83 -7.84
CA GLY A 450 17.27 38.76 -7.30
C GLY A 450 15.84 38.18 -7.31
N GLU A 451 15.39 37.68 -8.46
CA GLU A 451 14.07 37.02 -8.56
C GLU A 451 14.00 35.74 -7.71
N ALA A 452 15.12 35.00 -7.60
CA ALA A 452 15.18 33.83 -6.73
C ALA A 452 14.96 34.21 -5.26
N LEU A 453 15.61 35.29 -4.77
CA LEU A 453 15.46 35.77 -3.40
C LEU A 453 14.03 36.22 -3.11
N ASP A 454 13.41 37.00 -4.00
CA ASP A 454 12.01 37.47 -3.84
C ASP A 454 11.00 36.31 -3.79
N LEU A 455 11.28 35.21 -4.50
CA LEU A 455 10.51 33.98 -4.42
C LEU A 455 10.75 33.25 -3.11
N LEU A 456 12.01 33.05 -2.73
CA LEU A 456 12.39 32.30 -1.54
C LEU A 456 11.93 32.96 -0.25
N ASP A 457 11.93 34.29 -0.16
CA ASP A 457 11.42 35.00 1.02
C ASP A 457 9.92 34.74 1.23
N ARG A 458 9.11 34.77 0.17
CA ARG A 458 7.67 34.45 0.28
C ARG A 458 7.41 32.99 0.62
N VAL A 459 8.17 32.06 0.05
CA VAL A 459 8.08 30.63 0.36
C VAL A 459 8.47 30.39 1.82
N LEU A 460 9.57 31.00 2.28
CA LEU A 460 10.05 30.89 3.65
C LEU A 460 9.04 31.47 4.66
N ASP A 461 8.50 32.66 4.40
CA ASP A 461 7.47 33.28 5.25
C ASP A 461 6.23 32.39 5.38
N ALA A 462 5.76 31.83 4.26
CA ALA A 462 4.65 30.89 4.25
C ALA A 462 4.98 29.58 4.99
N ALA A 463 6.20 29.07 4.87
CA ALA A 463 6.65 27.86 5.53
C ALA A 463 6.76 28.05 7.05
N VAL A 464 7.32 29.18 7.50
CA VAL A 464 7.41 29.55 8.92
C VAL A 464 6.01 29.73 9.51
N ALA A 465 5.13 30.47 8.83
CA ALA A 465 3.77 30.73 9.32
C ALA A 465 2.94 29.44 9.50
N ALA A 466 3.18 28.43 8.66
CA ALA A 466 2.49 27.15 8.70
C ALA A 466 3.24 26.04 9.48
N GLY A 467 4.39 26.34 10.11
CA GLY A 467 5.17 25.36 10.87
C GLY A 467 5.76 24.22 10.02
N ARG A 468 6.11 24.50 8.76
CA ARG A 468 6.63 23.53 7.79
C ARG A 468 8.16 23.49 7.85
N ASP A 469 8.69 23.04 8.99
CA ASP A 469 10.13 23.10 9.32
C ASP A 469 11.04 22.51 8.21
N GLY A 470 10.62 21.45 7.52
CA GLY A 470 11.40 20.89 6.39
C GLY A 470 11.52 21.87 5.22
N GLY A 471 10.41 22.51 4.84
CA GLY A 471 10.38 23.56 3.82
C GLY A 471 11.15 24.81 4.25
N VAL A 472 11.18 25.14 5.54
CA VAL A 472 12.01 26.24 6.08
C VAL A 472 13.50 25.96 5.88
N VAL A 473 13.96 24.74 6.16
CA VAL A 473 15.35 24.33 5.94
C VAL A 473 15.70 24.37 4.45
N GLU A 474 14.83 23.82 3.59
CA GLU A 474 15.04 23.78 2.15
C GLU A 474 15.02 25.18 1.51
N ALA A 475 14.07 26.04 1.86
CA ALA A 475 14.06 27.41 1.36
C ALA A 475 15.31 28.18 1.83
N GLY A 476 15.71 28.01 3.10
CA GLY A 476 16.89 28.66 3.67
C GLY A 476 18.20 28.27 2.98
N LEU A 477 18.40 26.98 2.67
CA LEU A 477 19.62 26.56 1.96
C LEU A 477 19.65 27.04 0.50
N VAL A 478 18.50 27.07 -0.19
CA VAL A 478 18.45 27.61 -1.56
C VAL A 478 18.66 29.12 -1.55
N ARG A 479 18.18 29.83 -0.50
CA ARG A 479 18.45 31.26 -0.31
C ARG A 479 19.93 31.53 -0.06
N ALA A 480 20.60 30.66 0.70
CA ALA A 480 22.05 30.72 0.86
C ALA A 480 22.80 30.57 -0.48
N LEU A 481 22.35 29.68 -1.36
CA LEU A 481 22.90 29.51 -2.71
C LEU A 481 22.67 30.75 -3.58
N ALA A 482 21.50 31.38 -3.51
CA ALA A 482 21.22 32.64 -4.22
C ALA A 482 22.12 33.79 -3.76
N HIS A 483 22.35 33.92 -2.45
CA HIS A 483 23.29 34.90 -1.89
C HIS A 483 24.75 34.60 -2.30
N HIS A 484 25.14 33.32 -2.35
CA HIS A 484 26.48 32.93 -2.83
C HIS A 484 26.68 33.29 -4.30
N ALA A 485 25.69 32.98 -5.15
CA ALA A 485 25.72 33.29 -6.57
C ALA A 485 25.77 34.80 -6.85
N SER A 486 25.19 35.63 -5.97
CA SER A 486 25.25 37.10 -6.07
C SER A 486 26.47 37.72 -5.39
N GLY A 487 27.33 36.93 -4.74
CA GLY A 487 28.55 37.39 -4.07
C GLY A 487 28.34 37.96 -2.66
N ASP A 488 27.15 37.83 -2.08
CA ASP A 488 26.88 38.23 -0.69
C ASP A 488 27.24 37.10 0.29
N ALA A 489 28.54 36.96 0.54
CA ALA A 489 29.08 35.93 1.43
C ALA A 489 28.54 36.01 2.87
N ARG A 490 28.13 37.19 3.35
CA ARG A 490 27.64 37.37 4.72
C ARG A 490 26.24 36.77 4.85
N SER A 491 25.34 37.12 3.95
CA SER A 491 23.97 36.60 3.96
C SER A 491 23.95 35.11 3.64
N ALA A 492 24.78 34.65 2.69
CA ALA A 492 24.94 33.23 2.38
C ALA A 492 25.38 32.40 3.60
N ALA A 493 26.38 32.88 4.34
CA ALA A 493 26.84 32.20 5.55
C ALA A 493 25.81 32.22 6.68
N ALA A 494 25.04 33.31 6.82
CA ALA A 494 23.99 33.42 7.83
C ALA A 494 22.84 32.44 7.57
N ASP A 495 22.33 32.41 6.34
CA ASP A 495 21.26 31.51 5.92
C ASP A 495 21.67 30.05 6.01
N LEU A 496 22.87 29.71 5.52
CA LEU A 496 23.38 28.35 5.65
C LEU A 496 23.57 27.96 7.11
N SER A 497 24.04 28.87 7.98
CA SER A 497 24.16 28.58 9.41
C SER A 497 22.82 28.28 10.06
N ALA A 498 21.78 29.04 9.72
CA ALA A 498 20.41 28.79 10.20
C ALA A 498 19.88 27.43 9.70
N ALA A 499 20.04 27.15 8.41
CA ALA A 499 19.63 25.88 7.81
C ALA A 499 20.37 24.69 8.43
N LEU A 500 21.68 24.79 8.67
CA LEU A 500 22.47 23.73 9.33
C LEU A 500 22.03 23.50 10.77
N THR A 501 21.72 24.57 11.51
CA THR A 501 21.28 24.49 12.92
C THR A 501 19.98 23.70 13.05
N ALA A 502 19.03 23.93 12.14
CA ALA A 502 17.75 23.24 12.15
C ALA A 502 17.84 21.85 11.49
N GLY A 503 18.54 21.75 10.35
CA GLY A 503 18.49 20.59 9.48
C GLY A 503 19.36 19.42 9.92
N VAL A 504 20.61 19.68 10.30
CA VAL A 504 21.57 18.59 10.59
C VAL A 504 21.16 17.79 11.84
N PRO A 505 20.80 18.42 12.98
CA PRO A 505 20.30 17.68 14.15
C PRO A 505 18.99 16.91 13.88
N ALA A 506 18.15 17.42 12.97
CA ALA A 506 16.92 16.75 12.57
C ALA A 506 17.18 15.49 11.72
N GLY A 507 18.36 15.37 11.11
CA GLY A 507 18.79 14.22 10.31
C GLY A 507 18.88 14.50 8.80
N TYR A 508 18.78 15.76 8.35
CA TYR A 508 18.97 16.09 6.94
C TYR A 508 20.44 16.07 6.56
N CYS A 509 20.76 15.29 5.52
CA CYS A 509 22.08 15.20 4.94
C CYS A 509 22.02 15.45 3.42
N ARG A 510 21.21 14.68 2.70
CA ARG A 510 21.14 14.78 1.23
C ARG A 510 20.48 16.05 0.74
N LEU A 511 19.55 16.62 1.50
CA LEU A 511 18.98 17.94 1.25
C LEU A 511 20.06 19.03 1.05
N PHE A 512 21.21 18.91 1.71
CA PHE A 512 22.36 19.79 1.49
C PHE A 512 23.30 19.25 0.40
N LEU A 513 23.66 17.97 0.46
CA LEU A 513 24.71 17.42 -0.40
C LEU A 513 24.29 17.28 -1.89
N ASP A 514 23.00 17.14 -2.16
CA ASP A 514 22.46 16.99 -3.51
C ASP A 514 22.50 18.30 -4.33
N GLU A 515 22.73 19.45 -3.68
CA GLU A 515 22.93 20.75 -4.34
C GLU A 515 24.30 20.86 -5.05
N GLY A 516 25.19 19.89 -4.83
CA GLY A 516 26.44 19.75 -5.59
C GLY A 516 27.54 20.76 -5.23
N PRO A 517 28.43 21.10 -6.18
CA PRO A 517 29.64 21.89 -5.92
C PRO A 517 29.42 23.26 -5.25
N PRO A 518 28.40 24.08 -5.61
CA PRO A 518 28.16 25.36 -4.95
C PRO A 518 27.90 25.22 -3.44
N MET A 519 27.14 24.20 -3.03
CA MET A 519 26.90 23.94 -1.61
C MET A 519 28.14 23.40 -0.91
N ALA A 520 28.92 22.53 -1.56
CA ALA A 520 30.19 22.04 -1.00
C ALA A 520 31.18 23.19 -0.73
N GLU A 521 31.22 24.20 -1.59
CA GLU A 521 32.02 25.40 -1.39
C GLU A 521 31.56 26.19 -0.15
N LEU A 522 30.26 26.48 -0.05
CA LEU A 522 29.68 27.18 1.09
C LEU A 522 29.88 26.43 2.41
N LEU A 523 29.66 25.11 2.42
CA LEU A 523 29.96 24.25 3.57
C LEU A 523 31.44 24.35 3.96
N GLY A 524 32.35 24.39 2.99
CA GLY A 524 33.78 24.59 3.23
C GLY A 524 34.12 25.96 3.84
N GLN A 525 33.44 27.03 3.42
CA GLN A 525 33.60 28.37 4.00
C GLN A 525 33.10 28.40 5.45
N VAL A 526 31.89 27.91 5.69
CA VAL A 526 31.28 27.85 7.03
C VAL A 526 32.08 26.93 7.97
N ALA A 527 32.59 25.79 7.48
CA ALA A 527 33.43 24.88 8.26
C ALA A 527 34.75 25.52 8.74
N ARG A 528 35.25 26.56 8.05
CA ARG A 528 36.48 27.29 8.42
C ARG A 528 36.22 28.48 9.34
N ALA A 529 35.12 29.21 9.11
CA ALA A 529 34.90 30.53 9.71
C ALA A 529 33.67 30.65 10.62
N GLY A 530 32.78 29.65 10.63
CA GLY A 530 31.55 29.68 11.42
C GLY A 530 31.75 29.49 12.94
N PRO A 531 30.70 29.66 13.75
CA PRO A 531 30.69 29.27 15.17
C PRO A 531 30.97 27.77 15.36
N HIS A 532 31.42 27.36 16.55
CA HIS A 532 31.87 25.99 16.81
C HIS A 532 30.85 24.91 16.38
N ASP A 533 29.58 25.06 16.78
CA ASP A 533 28.56 24.04 16.53
C ASP A 533 28.18 23.97 15.05
N ILE A 534 28.11 25.12 14.37
CA ILE A 534 27.89 25.19 12.93
C ILE A 534 29.05 24.58 12.15
N ARG A 535 30.30 24.83 12.57
CA ARG A 535 31.48 24.19 11.97
C ARG A 535 31.40 22.67 12.10
N ALA A 536 30.98 22.16 13.25
CA ALA A 536 30.81 20.73 13.45
C ALA A 536 29.75 20.15 12.50
N HIS A 537 28.62 20.82 12.32
CA HIS A 537 27.60 20.42 11.34
C HIS A 537 28.11 20.43 9.90
N ALA A 538 28.78 21.52 9.47
CA ALA A 538 29.35 21.60 8.13
C ALA A 538 30.43 20.55 7.87
N GLN A 539 31.31 20.30 8.86
CA GLN A 539 32.34 19.26 8.78
C GLN A 539 31.73 17.86 8.73
N HIS A 540 30.64 17.61 9.47
CA HIS A 540 29.92 16.34 9.41
C HIS A 540 29.39 16.05 8.01
N LEU A 541 28.73 17.03 7.37
CA LEU A 541 28.23 16.89 5.99
C LEU A 541 29.37 16.70 4.98
N LEU A 542 30.45 17.47 5.09
CA LEU A 542 31.62 17.32 4.21
C LEU A 542 32.29 15.95 4.36
N ALA A 543 32.33 15.40 5.58
CA ALA A 543 32.83 14.06 5.82
C ALA A 543 31.89 12.98 5.26
N ALA A 544 30.57 13.18 5.35
CA ALA A 544 29.58 12.29 4.76
C ALA A 544 29.69 12.26 3.22
N ALA A 545 29.94 13.41 2.58
CA ALA A 545 30.14 13.50 1.13
C ALA A 545 31.38 12.75 0.62
N GLN A 546 32.39 12.55 1.47
CA GLN A 546 33.63 11.85 1.11
C GLN A 546 33.57 10.33 1.30
N ARG A 547 32.48 9.80 1.90
CA ARG A 547 32.34 8.36 2.08
C ARG A 547 32.17 7.69 0.72
N PRO A 548 32.95 6.64 0.40
CA PRO A 548 32.74 5.87 -0.81
C PRO A 548 31.31 5.35 -0.82
N SER A 549 30.54 5.64 -1.86
CA SER A 549 29.26 4.98 -2.04
C SER A 549 29.54 3.53 -2.45
N ALA A 550 28.87 2.57 -1.80
CA ALA A 550 28.90 1.20 -2.27
C ALA A 550 28.28 1.16 -3.68
N PRO A 551 28.86 0.42 -4.64
CA PRO A 551 28.23 0.26 -5.94
C PRO A 551 26.85 -0.37 -5.75
N VAL A 552 25.80 0.30 -6.24
CA VAL A 552 24.46 -0.27 -6.28
C VAL A 552 24.52 -1.51 -7.16
N PRO A 553 23.95 -2.66 -6.74
CA PRO A 553 23.78 -3.79 -7.64
C PRO A 553 23.05 -3.29 -8.89
N ALA A 554 23.66 -3.46 -10.06
CA ALA A 554 23.24 -2.80 -11.29
C ALA A 554 21.74 -3.01 -11.58
N GLY A 555 20.90 -2.05 -11.17
CA GLY A 555 19.49 -1.92 -11.57
C GLY A 555 19.31 -1.56 -13.05
N HIS A 556 20.42 -1.51 -13.79
CA HIS A 556 20.48 -1.42 -15.24
C HIS A 556 20.22 -2.76 -15.95
N ALA A 557 19.96 -3.85 -15.22
CA ALA A 557 19.34 -5.02 -15.87
C ALA A 557 17.96 -4.55 -16.39
N SER A 558 17.88 -4.32 -17.70
CA SER A 558 16.62 -4.11 -18.41
C SER A 558 15.59 -5.10 -17.87
N GLU A 559 14.34 -4.70 -17.67
CA GLU A 559 13.29 -5.65 -17.27
C GLU A 559 13.14 -6.82 -18.28
N ASP A 560 13.69 -6.63 -19.48
CA ASP A 560 13.84 -7.62 -20.56
C ASP A 560 15.06 -8.57 -20.41
N GLU A 561 16.00 -8.30 -19.50
CA GLU A 561 17.13 -9.18 -19.24
C GLU A 561 16.85 -10.17 -18.11
N LEU A 562 17.28 -11.41 -18.31
CA LEU A 562 17.23 -12.46 -17.29
C LEU A 562 18.20 -12.12 -16.16
N SER A 563 17.71 -12.15 -14.92
CA SER A 563 18.54 -11.99 -13.72
C SER A 563 19.58 -13.10 -13.63
N GLU A 564 20.64 -12.90 -12.83
CA GLU A 564 21.68 -13.93 -12.65
C GLU A 564 21.10 -15.26 -12.17
N ARG A 565 20.11 -15.19 -11.27
CA ARG A 565 19.40 -16.36 -10.76
C ARG A 565 18.51 -17.00 -11.82
N GLU A 566 17.87 -16.21 -12.68
CA GLU A 566 17.10 -16.70 -13.82
C GLU A 566 18.00 -17.34 -14.90
N ARG A 567 19.21 -16.81 -15.13
CA ARG A 567 20.21 -17.42 -16.03
C ARG A 567 20.71 -18.76 -15.50
N GLU A 568 20.94 -18.87 -14.20
CA GLU A 568 21.32 -20.13 -13.56
C GLU A 568 20.21 -21.19 -13.69
N VAL A 569 18.96 -20.81 -13.41
CA VAL A 569 17.78 -21.66 -13.65
C VAL A 569 17.67 -22.05 -15.13
N LEU A 570 17.88 -21.11 -16.06
CA LEU A 570 17.82 -21.36 -17.50
C LEU A 570 18.89 -22.36 -17.99
N ARG A 571 20.12 -22.29 -17.46
CA ARG A 571 21.17 -23.28 -17.74
C ARG A 571 20.78 -24.67 -17.24
N LEU A 572 20.17 -24.76 -16.06
CA LEU A 572 19.67 -26.02 -15.52
C LEU A 572 18.42 -26.53 -16.27
N LEU A 573 17.59 -25.65 -16.83
CA LEU A 573 16.50 -26.04 -17.72
C LEU A 573 17.01 -26.64 -19.04
N ALA A 574 18.23 -26.32 -19.47
CA ALA A 574 18.85 -26.89 -20.66
C ALA A 574 19.40 -28.32 -20.47
N THR A 575 19.48 -28.83 -19.24
CA THR A 575 19.88 -30.23 -18.95
C THR A 575 18.68 -31.18 -18.92
N GLU A 576 18.91 -32.48 -18.70
CA GLU A 576 17.85 -33.48 -18.52
C GLU A 576 17.23 -33.50 -17.10
N SER A 577 17.62 -32.58 -16.21
CA SER A 577 17.14 -32.56 -14.82
C SER A 577 15.64 -32.21 -14.71
N SER A 578 14.94 -32.89 -13.81
CA SER A 578 13.53 -32.62 -13.49
C SER A 578 13.37 -31.39 -12.58
N GLY A 579 12.16 -30.80 -12.53
CA GLY A 579 11.90 -29.60 -11.70
C GLY A 579 12.29 -29.77 -10.22
N PRO A 580 11.93 -30.89 -9.55
CA PRO A 580 12.37 -31.15 -8.18
C PRO A 580 13.89 -31.26 -8.00
N GLU A 581 14.60 -31.85 -8.97
CA GLU A 581 16.07 -31.98 -8.94
C GLU A 581 16.75 -30.62 -9.12
N ILE A 582 16.25 -29.78 -10.03
CA ILE A 582 16.74 -28.40 -10.22
C ILE A 582 16.52 -27.58 -8.95
N ALA A 583 15.34 -27.70 -8.32
CA ALA A 583 15.04 -27.02 -7.07
C ALA A 583 16.00 -27.45 -5.95
N GLY A 584 16.30 -28.75 -5.88
CA GLY A 584 17.29 -29.32 -4.95
C GLY A 584 18.71 -28.81 -5.18
N GLN A 585 19.16 -28.71 -6.44
CA GLN A 585 20.49 -28.18 -6.79
C GLN A 585 20.66 -26.70 -6.46
N LEU A 586 19.57 -25.93 -6.58
CA LEU A 586 19.56 -24.51 -6.29
C LEU A 586 19.26 -24.18 -4.81
N TYR A 587 19.02 -25.19 -3.97
CA TYR A 587 18.58 -25.01 -2.57
C TYR A 587 17.33 -24.12 -2.43
N VAL A 588 16.36 -24.25 -3.35
CA VAL A 588 15.09 -23.51 -3.34
C VAL A 588 13.88 -24.44 -3.36
N SER A 589 12.70 -23.92 -3.03
CA SER A 589 11.46 -24.70 -3.15
C SER A 589 11.05 -24.91 -4.61
N VAL A 590 10.31 -25.97 -4.90
CA VAL A 590 9.74 -26.23 -6.25
C VAL A 590 8.81 -25.09 -6.70
N ASN A 591 8.13 -24.43 -5.76
CA ASN A 591 7.30 -23.26 -6.06
C ASN A 591 8.15 -22.05 -6.47
N THR A 592 9.28 -21.82 -5.80
CA THR A 592 10.24 -20.76 -6.13
C THR A 592 10.82 -20.99 -7.53
N LEU A 593 11.20 -22.24 -7.85
CA LEU A 593 11.63 -22.61 -9.20
C LEU A 593 10.55 -22.35 -10.27
N ARG A 594 9.28 -22.66 -9.95
CA ARG A 594 8.15 -22.44 -10.87
C ARG A 594 7.93 -20.95 -11.15
N THR A 595 8.14 -20.09 -10.15
CA THR A 595 8.10 -18.64 -10.30
C THR A 595 9.22 -18.15 -11.23
N HIS A 596 10.47 -18.57 -11.00
CA HIS A 596 11.58 -18.22 -11.90
C HIS A 596 11.38 -18.73 -13.32
N THR A 597 10.88 -19.97 -13.49
CA THR A 597 10.58 -20.53 -14.82
C THR A 597 9.51 -19.71 -15.55
N LYS A 598 8.47 -19.27 -14.83
CA LYS A 598 7.43 -18.40 -15.39
C LYS A 598 8.00 -17.06 -15.84
N HIS A 599 8.86 -16.44 -15.04
CA HIS A 599 9.48 -15.17 -15.39
C HIS A 599 10.44 -15.30 -16.58
N ILE A 600 11.25 -16.37 -16.63
CA ILE A 600 12.10 -16.69 -17.80
C ILE A 600 11.25 -16.83 -19.07
N PHE A 601 10.13 -17.54 -18.99
CA PHE A 601 9.22 -17.75 -20.12
C PHE A 601 8.59 -16.44 -20.59
N GLN A 602 8.17 -15.60 -19.65
CA GLN A 602 7.60 -14.30 -19.94
C GLN A 602 8.63 -13.34 -20.57
N LYS A 603 9.87 -13.30 -20.06
CA LYS A 603 10.96 -12.46 -20.57
C LYS A 603 11.49 -12.92 -21.93
N LEU A 604 11.46 -14.23 -22.22
CA LEU A 604 11.87 -14.78 -23.51
C LEU A 604 10.72 -14.88 -24.54
N ASP A 605 9.50 -14.45 -24.17
CA ASP A 605 8.27 -14.57 -24.97
C ASP A 605 7.99 -16.00 -25.47
N VAL A 606 8.06 -16.97 -24.55
CA VAL A 606 7.87 -18.40 -24.83
C VAL A 606 6.99 -19.04 -23.75
N ASN A 607 6.46 -20.22 -24.05
CA ASN A 607 5.51 -20.92 -23.16
C ASN A 607 5.92 -22.36 -22.83
N THR A 608 7.07 -22.84 -23.33
CA THR A 608 7.57 -24.20 -23.06
C THR A 608 9.05 -24.20 -22.73
N ARG A 609 9.49 -25.17 -21.91
CA ARG A 609 10.90 -25.39 -21.54
C ARG A 609 11.79 -25.50 -22.78
N ARG A 610 11.34 -26.25 -23.79
CA ARG A 610 12.10 -26.44 -25.04
C ARG A 610 12.22 -25.15 -25.86
N ALA A 611 11.16 -24.34 -25.93
CA ALA A 611 11.20 -23.05 -26.61
C ALA A 611 12.10 -22.05 -25.88
N ALA A 612 12.09 -22.04 -24.54
CA ALA A 612 12.98 -21.20 -23.74
C ALA A 612 14.47 -21.53 -23.95
N VAL A 613 14.83 -22.81 -23.98
CA VAL A 613 16.21 -23.24 -24.22
C VAL A 613 16.66 -22.90 -25.65
N ALA A 614 15.80 -23.11 -26.66
CA ALA A 614 16.11 -22.75 -28.05
C ALA A 614 16.31 -21.24 -28.22
N ARG A 615 15.39 -20.43 -27.66
CA ARG A 615 15.46 -18.97 -27.72
C ARG A 615 16.68 -18.42 -26.97
N ALA A 616 17.02 -19.03 -25.84
CA ALA A 616 18.21 -18.68 -25.08
C ALA A 616 19.51 -18.98 -25.83
N ALA A 617 19.57 -20.08 -26.58
CA ALA A 617 20.73 -20.40 -27.43
C ALA A 617 20.89 -19.41 -28.60
N GLU A 618 19.78 -18.98 -29.23
CA GLU A 618 19.79 -17.94 -30.27
C GLU A 618 20.30 -16.60 -29.76
N LEU A 619 20.00 -16.26 -28.50
CA LEU A 619 20.39 -15.02 -27.85
C LEU A 619 21.77 -15.08 -27.18
N GLY A 620 22.48 -16.21 -27.25
CA GLY A 620 23.81 -16.38 -26.63
C GLY A 620 23.81 -16.40 -25.10
N LEU A 621 22.70 -16.83 -24.48
CA LEU A 621 22.48 -16.83 -23.03
C LEU A 621 22.79 -18.19 -22.36
N LEU A 622 23.16 -19.21 -23.14
CA LEU A 622 23.47 -20.57 -22.71
C LEU A 622 24.93 -20.96 -22.95
#